data_AF-A0A316V4G6-F1
#
_entry.id   AF-A0A316V4G6-F1
#
_cell.length_a   1.000
_cell.length_b   1.000
_cell.length_c   1.000
_cell.angle_alpha   90.00
_cell.angle_beta   90.00
_cell.angle_gamma   90.00
#
_symmetry.space_group_name_H-M   'P 1'
#
loop_
_entity.id
_entity.type
_entity.pdbx_description
1 polymer ?
#
loop_
_entity_poly.entity_id
_entity_poly.type
_entity_poly.pdbx_seq_one_letter_code
_entity_poly.pdbx_strand_id
1 'polypeptide(L)'
;MPPVRSALNNEWDVFGSTAVMKFYKSWTPLLPAFIRDNVTDQLILPKLRSAVSDWDGKSALYKVVFLWMPLLHHQMDDIISEAKRRIRSSLKSWRVSKGILSELRKWRDVFRTSEWDSMLLEYVVEKLSTYLRKELKITANPRAQDRQPLKDVLQ
;
A
#
# COMPACT_ATOMS: atom_id res chain seq x y z
N MET A 1 17.04 20.87 -17.71
CA MET A 1 16.53 19.74 -18.51
C MET A 1 15.02 19.84 -18.71
N PRO A 2 14.55 20.60 -19.71
CA PRO A 2 13.11 20.81 -19.94
C PRO A 2 12.32 19.54 -20.31
N PRO A 3 12.81 18.64 -21.20
CA PRO A 3 12.05 17.45 -21.62
C PRO A 3 11.84 16.44 -20.49
N VAL A 4 12.90 16.14 -19.73
CA VAL A 4 12.83 15.21 -18.57
C VAL A 4 11.84 15.72 -17.52
N ARG A 5 11.89 17.02 -17.22
CA ARG A 5 10.95 17.65 -16.28
C ARG A 5 9.51 17.56 -16.78
N SER A 6 9.29 17.82 -18.08
CA SER A 6 7.97 17.71 -18.69
C SER A 6 7.41 16.28 -18.60
N ALA A 7 8.19 15.28 -19.00
CA ALA A 7 7.77 13.88 -18.94
C ALA A 7 7.46 13.44 -17.50
N LEU A 8 8.34 13.79 -16.55
CA LEU A 8 8.13 13.47 -15.14
C LEU A 8 6.92 14.18 -14.55
N ASN A 9 6.60 15.41 -14.96
CA ASN A 9 5.46 16.15 -14.42
C ASN A 9 4.13 15.74 -15.07
N ASN A 10 4.10 15.55 -16.39
CA ASN A 10 2.86 15.47 -17.14
C ASN A 10 2.49 14.03 -17.57
N GLU A 11 3.48 13.17 -17.81
CA GLU A 11 3.25 11.85 -18.43
C GLU A 11 3.45 10.69 -17.45
N TRP A 12 4.20 10.91 -16.37
CA TRP A 12 4.50 9.84 -15.42
C TRP A 12 3.29 9.44 -14.57
N ASP A 13 2.80 8.22 -14.84
CA ASP A 13 1.93 7.44 -13.95
C ASP A 13 2.77 6.79 -12.83
N VAL A 14 2.51 7.22 -11.59
CA VAL A 14 3.24 6.79 -10.40
C VAL A 14 3.01 5.30 -10.09
N PHE A 15 1.85 4.75 -10.44
CA PHE A 15 1.58 3.31 -10.24
C PHE A 15 2.23 2.42 -11.31
N GLY A 16 2.64 3.02 -12.44
CA GLY A 16 3.37 2.43 -13.56
C GLY A 16 4.85 2.84 -13.65
N SER A 17 5.52 3.07 -12.52
CA SER A 17 6.86 3.70 -12.44
C SER A 17 8.06 2.93 -13.03
N THR A 18 7.88 1.85 -13.78
CA THR A 18 9.00 1.00 -14.25
C THR A 18 9.96 1.74 -15.19
N ALA A 19 9.44 2.49 -16.15
CA ALA A 19 10.25 3.26 -17.10
C ALA A 19 11.03 4.38 -16.41
N VAL A 20 10.37 5.14 -15.53
CA VAL A 20 10.98 6.23 -14.76
C VAL A 20 12.03 5.69 -13.78
N MET A 21 11.76 4.56 -13.13
CA MET A 21 12.74 3.91 -12.26
C MET A 21 13.99 3.46 -13.04
N LYS A 22 13.81 2.90 -14.25
CA LYS A 22 14.94 2.52 -15.12
C LYS A 22 15.76 3.74 -15.52
N PHE A 23 15.09 4.82 -15.94
CA PHE A 23 15.74 6.10 -16.23
C PHE A 23 16.55 6.59 -15.04
N TYR A 24 15.94 6.66 -13.85
CA TYR A 24 16.58 7.14 -12.63
C TYR A 24 17.83 6.32 -12.29
N LYS A 25 17.74 4.98 -12.33
CA LYS A 25 18.89 4.08 -12.06
C LYS A 25 20.03 4.27 -13.06
N SER A 26 19.73 4.40 -14.35
CA SER A 26 20.75 4.55 -15.39
C SER A 26 21.40 5.92 -15.40
N TRP A 27 20.68 6.98 -15.00
CA TRP A 27 21.17 8.35 -15.06
C TRP A 27 21.81 8.84 -13.77
N THR A 28 21.35 8.36 -12.61
CA THR A 28 21.89 8.73 -11.29
C THR A 28 23.43 8.70 -11.20
N PRO A 29 24.15 7.66 -11.68
CA PRO A 29 25.62 7.64 -11.61
C PRO A 29 26.30 8.63 -12.57
N LEU A 30 25.58 9.15 -13.56
CA LEU A 30 26.10 10.07 -14.57
C LEU A 30 25.86 11.54 -14.22
N LEU A 31 24.98 11.82 -13.26
CA LEU A 31 24.56 13.17 -12.91
C LEU A 31 25.40 13.75 -11.77
N PRO A 32 25.78 15.04 -11.82
CA PRO A 32 26.29 15.76 -10.67
C PRO A 32 25.30 15.69 -9.49
N ALA A 33 25.81 15.64 -8.26
CA ALA A 33 25.01 15.47 -7.05
C ALA A 33 23.82 16.45 -6.98
N PHE A 34 24.07 17.74 -7.20
CA PHE A 34 23.04 18.77 -7.14
C PHE A 34 21.89 18.58 -8.16
N ILE A 35 22.16 18.00 -9.33
CA ILE A 35 21.13 17.71 -10.34
C ILE A 35 20.29 16.52 -9.90
N ARG A 36 20.94 15.46 -9.39
CA ARG A 36 20.23 14.29 -8.87
C ARG A 36 19.33 14.68 -7.70
N ASP A 37 19.83 15.49 -6.78
CA ASP A 37 19.07 15.94 -5.61
C ASP A 37 17.89 16.82 -6.08
N ASN A 38 18.11 17.73 -7.03
CA ASN A 38 17.03 18.53 -7.63
C ASN A 38 15.93 17.67 -8.29
N VAL A 39 16.31 16.67 -9.10
CA VAL A 39 15.36 15.75 -9.75
C VAL A 39 14.58 14.97 -8.69
N THR A 40 15.26 14.50 -7.66
CA THR A 40 14.65 13.69 -6.60
C THR A 40 13.67 14.53 -5.77
N ASP A 41 14.13 15.68 -5.28
CA ASP A 41 13.38 16.53 -4.36
C ASP A 41 12.22 17.27 -5.03
N GLN A 42 12.41 17.71 -6.28
CA GLN A 42 11.41 18.55 -6.95
C GLN A 42 10.47 17.77 -7.87
N LEU A 43 10.86 16.58 -8.35
CA LEU A 43 10.08 15.86 -9.36
C LEU A 43 9.57 14.51 -8.85
N ILE A 44 10.41 13.75 -8.13
CA ILE A 44 10.08 12.39 -7.71
C ILE A 44 9.31 12.38 -6.39
N LEU A 45 9.92 12.89 -5.31
CA LEU A 45 9.32 12.86 -3.97
C LEU A 45 7.93 13.53 -3.90
N PRO A 46 7.68 14.70 -4.53
CA PRO A 46 6.36 15.32 -4.48
C PRO A 46 5.25 14.46 -5.09
N LYS A 47 5.56 13.75 -6.19
CA LYS A 47 4.62 12.84 -6.85
C LYS A 47 4.36 11.59 -6.03
N LEU A 48 5.39 11.01 -5.42
CA LEU A 48 5.23 9.87 -4.52
C LEU A 48 4.37 10.24 -3.30
N ARG A 49 4.63 11.40 -2.68
CA ARG A 49 3.85 11.92 -1.56
C ARG A 49 2.38 12.09 -1.92
N SER A 50 2.08 12.74 -3.05
CA SER A 50 0.70 12.92 -3.51
C SER A 50 0.04 11.57 -3.82
N ALA A 51 0.71 10.67 -4.54
CA ALA A 51 0.14 9.36 -4.86
C ALA A 51 -0.20 8.52 -3.62
N VAL A 52 0.63 8.60 -2.56
CA VAL A 52 0.34 7.92 -1.29
C VAL A 52 -0.75 8.65 -0.50
N SER A 53 -0.72 9.99 -0.44
CA SER A 53 -1.74 10.80 0.22
C SER A 53 -3.13 10.65 -0.41
N ASP A 54 -3.20 10.51 -1.72
CA ASP A 54 -4.46 10.49 -2.46
C ASP A 54 -4.93 9.06 -2.75
N TRP A 55 -4.22 8.06 -2.20
CA TRP A 55 -4.53 6.66 -2.40
C TRP A 55 -5.90 6.26 -1.84
N ASP A 56 -6.70 5.60 -2.67
CA ASP A 56 -8.11 5.28 -2.43
C ASP A 56 -8.38 3.80 -2.07
N GLY A 57 -7.33 2.97 -2.00
CA GLY A 57 -7.45 1.54 -1.69
C GLY A 57 -7.62 0.62 -2.89
N LYS A 58 -7.78 1.14 -4.13
CA LYS A 58 -8.01 0.30 -5.32
C LYS A 58 -6.72 -0.11 -6.02
N SER A 59 -5.80 0.85 -6.16
CA SER A 59 -4.50 0.60 -6.77
C SER A 59 -3.54 -0.06 -5.79
N ALA A 60 -2.57 -0.80 -6.30
CA ALA A 60 -1.56 -1.45 -5.46
C ALA A 60 -0.52 -0.44 -4.95
N LEU A 61 -0.66 0.01 -3.70
CA LEU A 61 0.20 1.04 -3.09
C LEU A 61 1.66 0.58 -3.00
N TYR A 62 1.91 -0.72 -2.78
CA TYR A 62 3.27 -1.25 -2.73
C TYR A 62 4.06 -0.99 -4.03
N LYS A 63 3.39 -0.85 -5.19
CA LYS A 63 4.05 -0.53 -6.46
C LYS A 63 4.63 0.88 -6.46
N VAL A 64 4.05 1.80 -5.68
CA VAL A 64 4.57 3.15 -5.50
C VAL A 64 5.69 3.14 -4.47
N VAL A 65 5.50 2.50 -3.32
CA VAL A 65 6.47 2.64 -2.22
C VAL A 65 7.69 1.75 -2.42
N PHE A 66 7.52 0.48 -2.78
CA PHE A 66 8.59 -0.51 -2.71
C PHE A 66 9.58 -0.39 -3.87
N LEU A 67 9.14 0.17 -5.00
CA LEU A 67 10.03 0.45 -6.14
C LEU A 67 11.07 1.52 -5.78
N TRP A 68 10.67 2.54 -5.01
CA TRP A 68 11.48 3.70 -4.70
C TRP A 68 12.23 3.59 -3.36
N MET A 69 11.71 2.82 -2.42
CA MET A 69 12.33 2.55 -1.12
C MET A 69 13.82 2.15 -1.18
N PRO A 70 14.26 1.17 -2.00
CA PRO A 70 15.67 0.77 -2.04
C PRO A 70 16.58 1.79 -2.73
N LEU A 71 16.02 2.82 -3.38
CA LEU A 71 16.78 3.84 -4.11
C LEU A 71 16.97 5.13 -3.32
N LEU A 72 15.93 5.54 -2.58
CA LEU A 72 15.86 6.85 -1.93
C LEU A 72 16.09 6.76 -0.41
N HIS A 73 16.10 5.56 0.16
CA HIS A 73 16.43 5.30 1.56
C HIS A 73 15.68 6.24 2.53
N HIS A 74 16.40 7.02 3.33
CA HIS A 74 15.88 7.94 4.34
C HIS A 74 14.92 9.01 3.79
N GLN A 75 15.01 9.35 2.50
CA GLN A 75 14.11 10.33 1.88
C GLN A 75 12.68 9.78 1.71
N MET A 76 12.47 8.49 1.95
CA MET A 76 11.16 7.83 1.89
C MET A 76 10.50 7.67 3.26
N ASP A 77 11.14 8.06 4.36
CA ASP A 77 10.64 7.75 5.71
C ASP A 77 9.25 8.33 5.98
N ASP A 78 8.99 9.56 5.51
CA ASP A 78 7.69 10.23 5.59
C ASP A 78 6.64 9.55 4.69
N ILE A 79 7.02 9.19 3.46
CA ILE A 79 6.17 8.49 2.49
C ILE A 79 5.79 7.10 3.01
N ILE A 80 6.73 6.36 3.59
CA ILE A 80 6.51 5.04 4.20
C ILE A 80 5.58 5.17 5.40
N SER A 81 5.80 6.18 6.25
CA SER A 81 4.95 6.44 7.41
C SER A 81 3.51 6.74 7.01
N GLU A 82 3.31 7.59 5.99
CA GLU A 82 1.98 7.87 5.46
C GLU A 82 1.36 6.64 4.78
N ALA A 83 2.14 5.85 4.04
CA ALA A 83 1.63 4.63 3.42
C ALA A 83 1.15 3.61 4.46
N LYS A 84 1.90 3.44 5.56
CA LYS A 84 1.47 2.61 6.69
C LYS A 84 0.18 3.12 7.31
N ARG A 85 0.01 4.44 7.44
CA ARG A 85 -1.24 5.06 7.89
C ARG A 85 -2.40 4.76 6.94
N ARG A 86 -2.16 4.83 5.62
CA ARG A 86 -3.15 4.51 4.59
C ARG A 86 -3.59 3.05 4.62
N ILE A 87 -2.64 2.12 4.75
CA ILE A 87 -2.94 0.68 4.91
C ILE A 87 -3.81 0.45 6.15
N ARG A 88 -3.47 1.02 7.32
CA ARG A 88 -4.32 0.92 8.52
C ARG A 88 -5.74 1.47 8.28
N SER A 89 -5.83 2.65 7.66
CA SER A 89 -7.12 3.27 7.35
C SER A 89 -7.98 2.39 6.44
N SER A 90 -7.37 1.73 5.44
CA SER A 90 -8.08 0.80 4.57
C SER A 90 -8.63 -0.43 5.31
N LEU A 91 -7.90 -0.95 6.31
CA LEU A 91 -8.38 -2.04 7.15
C LEU A 91 -9.51 -1.59 8.09
N LYS A 92 -9.46 -0.33 8.55
CA LYS A 92 -10.54 0.26 9.35
C LYS A 92 -11.85 0.37 8.56
N SER A 93 -11.82 0.61 7.25
CA SER A 93 -13.03 0.64 6.40
C SER A 93 -13.36 -0.71 5.72
N TRP A 94 -12.46 -1.68 5.80
CA TRP A 94 -12.62 -3.03 5.23
C TRP A 94 -13.86 -3.77 5.78
N ARG A 95 -14.46 -4.61 4.94
CA ARG A 95 -15.60 -5.48 5.25
C ARG A 95 -15.26 -6.92 4.86
N VAL A 96 -15.57 -7.88 5.74
CA VAL A 96 -15.26 -9.31 5.56
C VAL A 96 -15.75 -9.85 4.21
N SER A 97 -16.97 -9.49 3.80
CA SER A 97 -17.57 -9.94 2.53
C SER A 97 -16.85 -9.47 1.25
N LYS A 98 -15.93 -8.50 1.35
CA LYS A 98 -15.17 -8.01 0.19
C LYS A 98 -13.81 -8.70 0.02
N GLY A 99 -13.45 -9.63 0.91
CA GLY A 99 -12.11 -10.24 0.95
C GLY A 99 -11.05 -9.24 1.40
N ILE A 100 -9.95 -9.74 1.98
CA ILE A 100 -8.87 -8.89 2.49
C ILE A 100 -8.09 -8.20 1.35
N LEU A 101 -7.47 -7.05 1.65
CA LEU A 101 -6.67 -6.31 0.67
C LEU A 101 -5.55 -7.21 0.12
N SER A 102 -5.55 -7.47 -1.18
CA SER A 102 -4.63 -8.45 -1.82
C SER A 102 -3.15 -8.09 -1.67
N GLU A 103 -2.84 -6.81 -1.45
CA GLU A 103 -1.47 -6.36 -1.20
C GLU A 103 -1.05 -6.41 0.26
N LEU A 104 -1.96 -6.63 1.22
CA LEU A 104 -1.68 -6.51 2.65
C LEU A 104 -0.43 -7.31 3.04
N ARG A 105 -0.34 -8.57 2.63
CA ARG A 105 0.80 -9.44 2.95
C ARG A 105 2.17 -8.87 2.56
N LYS A 106 2.23 -8.08 1.47
CA LYS A 106 3.49 -7.44 1.02
C LYS A 106 3.99 -6.41 2.02
N TRP A 107 3.10 -5.84 2.82
CA TRP A 107 3.43 -4.84 3.82
C TRP A 107 4.00 -5.42 5.12
N ARG A 108 3.95 -6.74 5.36
CA ARG A 108 4.40 -7.34 6.63
C ARG A 108 5.78 -6.88 7.05
N ASP A 109 6.74 -6.88 6.12
CA ASP A 109 8.15 -6.58 6.42
C ASP A 109 8.44 -5.08 6.57
N VAL A 110 7.49 -4.21 6.22
CA VAL A 110 7.58 -2.75 6.38
C VAL A 110 7.10 -2.30 7.76
N PHE A 111 6.25 -3.10 8.39
CA PHE A 111 5.79 -2.87 9.75
C PHE A 111 6.73 -3.53 10.76
N ARG A 112 6.86 -2.92 11.94
CA ARG A 112 7.47 -3.64 13.07
C ARG A 112 6.53 -4.79 13.46
N THR A 113 7.07 -5.91 13.94
CA THR A 113 6.25 -7.08 14.35
C THR A 113 5.13 -6.70 15.30
N SER A 114 5.43 -5.95 16.38
CA SER A 114 4.42 -5.52 17.36
C SER A 114 3.34 -4.62 16.76
N GLU A 115 3.74 -3.72 15.86
CA GLU A 115 2.85 -2.79 15.17
C GLU A 115 1.91 -3.51 14.20
N TRP A 116 2.44 -4.49 13.46
CA TRP A 116 1.67 -5.33 12.55
C TRP A 116 0.66 -6.18 13.31
N ASP A 117 1.11 -6.86 14.36
CA ASP A 117 0.26 -7.78 15.12
C ASP A 117 -0.87 -7.01 15.82
N SER A 118 -0.57 -5.84 16.39
CA SER A 118 -1.57 -4.94 16.98
C SER A 118 -2.61 -4.48 15.95
N MET A 119 -2.16 -4.08 14.75
CA MET A 119 -3.05 -3.68 13.65
C MET A 119 -3.97 -4.82 13.20
N LEU A 120 -3.46 -6.05 13.08
CA LEU A 120 -4.28 -7.19 12.69
C LEU A 120 -5.29 -7.58 13.78
N LEU A 121 -4.88 -7.55 15.05
CA LEU A 121 -5.78 -7.83 16.16
C LEU A 121 -6.95 -6.83 16.20
N GLU A 122 -6.63 -5.53 16.11
CA GLU A 122 -7.62 -4.45 16.16
C GLU A 122 -8.56 -4.44 14.95
N TYR A 123 -8.04 -4.51 13.73
CA TYR A 123 -8.88 -4.28 12.54
C TYR A 123 -9.34 -5.53 11.82
N VAL A 124 -8.60 -6.64 11.92
CA VAL A 124 -8.92 -7.87 11.18
C VAL A 124 -9.63 -8.85 12.10
N VAL A 125 -8.97 -9.26 13.19
CA VAL A 125 -9.49 -10.29 14.10
C VAL A 125 -10.79 -9.85 14.77
N GLU A 126 -10.86 -8.60 15.25
CA GLU A 126 -12.08 -8.06 15.86
C GLU A 126 -13.27 -8.09 14.88
N LYS A 127 -13.04 -7.72 13.62
CA LYS A 127 -14.08 -7.71 12.57
C LYS A 127 -14.53 -9.10 12.16
N LEU A 128 -13.59 -10.03 11.96
CA LEU A 128 -13.92 -11.41 11.65
C LEU A 128 -14.74 -12.04 12.79
N SER A 129 -14.33 -11.81 14.04
CA SER A 129 -15.05 -12.29 15.23
C SER A 129 -16.46 -11.71 15.31
N THR A 130 -16.60 -10.41 15.08
CA THR A 130 -17.90 -9.72 15.10
C THR A 130 -18.82 -10.20 13.98
N TYR A 131 -18.27 -10.42 12.79
CA TYR A 131 -19.00 -10.93 11.64
C TYR A 131 -19.52 -12.35 11.90
N LEU A 132 -18.66 -13.26 12.37
CA LEU A 132 -19.08 -14.62 12.74
C LEU A 132 -20.14 -14.62 13.83
N ARG A 133 -19.99 -13.84 14.90
CA ARG A 133 -21.00 -13.76 15.97
C ARG A 133 -22.38 -13.32 15.47
N LYS A 134 -22.44 -12.50 14.42
CA LYS A 134 -23.69 -11.96 13.87
C LYS A 134 -24.31 -12.88 12.82
N GLU A 135 -23.50 -13.37 11.89
CA GLU A 135 -23.98 -14.07 10.70
C GLU A 135 -23.98 -15.60 10.87
N LEU A 136 -23.06 -16.17 11.66
CA LEU A 136 -23.01 -17.61 11.89
C LEU A 136 -24.06 -18.04 12.90
N LYS A 137 -25.24 -18.42 12.40
CA LYS A 137 -26.32 -19.01 13.21
C LYS A 137 -26.18 -20.54 13.23
N ILE A 138 -26.01 -21.12 14.40
CA ILE A 138 -26.01 -22.58 14.57
C ILE A 138 -27.46 -23.06 14.58
N THR A 139 -27.83 -23.88 13.61
CA THR A 139 -29.19 -24.43 13.47
C THR A 139 -29.25 -25.87 13.97
N ALA A 140 -30.41 -26.28 14.50
CA ALA A 140 -30.63 -27.64 14.98
C ALA A 140 -30.66 -28.70 13.86
N ASN A 141 -30.87 -28.28 12.60
CA ASN A 141 -30.83 -29.16 11.43
C ASN A 141 -29.51 -28.99 10.67
N PRO A 142 -28.56 -29.94 10.76
CA PRO A 142 -27.26 -29.83 10.11
C PRO A 142 -27.32 -29.68 8.58
N ARG A 143 -28.40 -30.15 7.93
CA ARG A 143 -28.58 -30.05 6.48
C ARG A 143 -29.01 -28.66 6.01
N ALA A 144 -29.58 -27.85 6.90
CA ALA A 144 -30.00 -26.47 6.62
C ALA A 144 -28.99 -25.42 7.12
N GLN A 145 -27.81 -25.86 7.57
CA GLN A 145 -26.80 -24.97 8.12
C GLN A 145 -26.21 -24.07 7.03
N ASP A 146 -26.38 -22.76 7.19
CA ASP A 146 -25.66 -21.78 6.38
C ASP A 146 -24.17 -21.79 6.77
N ARG A 147 -23.31 -21.99 5.77
CA ARG A 147 -21.84 -22.05 5.90
C ARG A 147 -21.17 -20.86 5.22
N GLN A 148 -21.93 -19.95 4.62
CA GLN A 148 -21.37 -18.78 3.95
C GLN A 148 -20.52 -17.91 4.89
N PRO A 149 -20.92 -17.65 6.15
CA PRO A 149 -20.10 -16.84 7.05
C PRO A 149 -18.72 -17.46 7.35
N LEU A 150 -18.61 -18.79 7.35
CA LEU A 150 -17.33 -19.48 7.52
C LEU A 150 -16.47 -19.36 6.26
N LYS A 151 -17.08 -19.49 5.08
CA LYS A 151 -16.36 -19.32 3.81
C LYS A 151 -15.80 -17.91 3.66
N ASP A 152 -16.56 -16.90 4.07
CA ASP A 152 -16.14 -15.49 3.95
C ASP A 152 -14.95 -15.14 4.85
N VAL A 153 -14.74 -15.87 5.95
CA VAL A 153 -13.62 -15.66 6.90
C VAL A 153 -12.37 -16.45 6.52
N LEU A 154 -12.53 -17.56 5.79
CA LEU A 154 -11.45 -18.49 5.44
C LEU A 154 -10.81 -18.25 4.07
N GLN A 155 -11.27 -17.23 3.33
CA GLN A 155 -10.69 -16.77 2.06
C GLN A 155 -9.44 -15.91 2.28
#